data_AF-A0A256FUP8-F1
#
_entry.id   AF-A0A256FUP8-F1
#
_cell.length_a   1.000
_cell.length_b   1.000
_cell.length_c   1.000
_cell.angle_alpha   90.00
_cell.angle_beta   90.00
_cell.angle_gamma   90.00
#
_symmetry.space_group_name_H-M   'P 1'
#
loop_
_entity.id
_entity.type
_entity.pdbx_description
1 polymer ?
#
loop_
_entity_poly.entity_id
_entity_poly.type
_entity_poly.pdbx_seq_one_letter_code
_entity_poly.pdbx_strand_id
1 'polypeptide(L)' 'MLNLLKNRVAYLSLSFALLMGSLPLISRGTTGGPEYLWWIGLAALCAGAAIPPVQRLFFSTK' A
#
# COMPACT_ATOMS: atom_id res chain seq x y z
N MET A 1 -9.18 -13.52 -10.05
CA MET A 1 -8.58 -12.46 -9.21
C MET A 1 -7.41 -12.92 -8.33
N LEU A 2 -7.35 -14.17 -7.83
CA LEU A 2 -6.21 -14.67 -7.02
C LEU A 2 -4.86 -14.83 -7.76
N ASN A 3 -4.82 -14.77 -9.09
CA ASN A 3 -3.58 -15.00 -9.85
C ASN A 3 -2.57 -13.84 -9.78
N LEU A 4 -2.98 -12.65 -9.33
CA LEU A 4 -2.07 -11.50 -9.14
C LEU A 4 -1.13 -11.69 -7.94
N LEU A 5 -1.55 -12.48 -6.93
CA LEU A 5 -0.78 -12.78 -5.73
C LEU A 5 0.40 -13.74 -5.99
N LYS A 6 0.40 -14.41 -7.15
CA LYS A 6 1.43 -15.39 -7.53
C LYS A 6 2.62 -14.73 -8.24
N ASN A 7 2.44 -13.53 -8.80
CA ASN A 7 3.46 -12.87 -9.59
C ASN A 7 4.15 -11.75 -8.79
N ARG A 8 5.47 -11.91 -8.54
CA ARG A 8 6.26 -11.01 -7.68
C ARG A 8 6.15 -9.55 -8.13
N VAL A 9 6.16 -9.32 -9.45
CA VAL A 9 6.07 -7.98 -10.05
C VAL A 9 4.71 -7.35 -9.78
N ALA A 10 3.61 -8.09 -9.95
CA ALA A 10 2.26 -7.57 -9.72
C ALA A 10 2.05 -7.13 -8.26
N TYR A 11 2.65 -7.86 -7.32
CA TYR A 11 2.57 -7.57 -5.89
C TYR A 11 3.39 -6.32 -5.51
N LEU A 12 4.61 -6.18 -6.04
CA LEU A 12 5.41 -4.97 -5.87
C LEU A 12 4.74 -3.75 -6.53
N SER A 13 4.18 -3.90 -7.73
CA SER A 13 3.44 -2.84 -8.42
C SER A 13 2.21 -2.39 -7.63
N LEU A 14 1.50 -3.32 -6.99
CA LEU A 14 0.35 -3.00 -6.15
C LEU A 14 0.79 -2.20 -4.91
N SER A 15 1.82 -2.64 -4.19
CA SER A 15 2.39 -1.88 -3.07
C SER A 15 2.83 -0.49 -3.47
N PHE A 16 3.47 -0.37 -4.64
CA PHE A 16 3.93 0.92 -5.17
C PHE A 16 2.76 1.83 -5.51
N ALA A 17 1.68 1.30 -6.09
CA ALA A 17 0.46 2.04 -6.36
C ALA A 17 -0.24 2.50 -5.06
N LEU A 18 -0.28 1.65 -4.03
CA LEU A 18 -0.80 2.03 -2.70
C LEU A 18 0.03 3.16 -2.08
N LEU A 19 1.36 3.06 -2.16
CA LEU A 19 2.28 4.09 -1.67
C LEU A 19 2.12 5.41 -2.43
N MET A 20 2.08 5.37 -3.77
CA MET A 20 1.85 6.56 -4.61
C MET A 20 0.50 7.21 -4.32
N GLY A 21 -0.55 6.43 -4.08
CA GLY A 21 -1.88 6.93 -3.75
C GLY A 21 -1.99 7.47 -2.32
N SER A 22 -1.15 7.01 -1.39
CA SER A 22 -1.22 7.41 0.02
C SER A 22 -0.91 8.88 0.24
N LEU A 23 0.16 9.42 -0.36
CA LEU A 23 0.56 10.82 -0.20
C LEU A 23 -0.54 11.82 -0.61
N PRO A 24 -1.15 11.75 -1.81
CA PRO A 24 -2.20 12.68 -2.20
C PRO A 24 -3.48 12.51 -1.36
N LEU A 25 -3.78 11.29 -0.88
CA LEU A 25 -4.91 11.05 0.03
C LEU A 25 -4.69 11.71 1.39
N ILE A 26 -3.52 11.51 1.99
CA ILE A 26 -3.12 12.12 3.26
C ILE A 26 -3.13 13.65 3.11
N SER A 27 -2.55 14.17 2.04
CA SER A 27 -2.52 15.60 1.75
C SER A 27 -3.93 16.19 1.66
N ARG A 28 -4.86 15.59 0.91
CA ARG A 28 -6.25 16.05 0.89
C ARG A 28 -6.92 15.99 2.27
N GLY A 29 -6.64 14.95 3.05
CA GLY A 29 -7.16 14.81 4.42
C GLY A 29 -6.67 15.91 5.36
N THR A 30 -5.46 16.43 5.16
CA THR A 30 -4.88 17.50 6.01
C THR A 30 -5.30 18.92 5.60
N THR A 31 -5.62 19.17 4.33
CA THR A 31 -5.85 20.54 3.82
C THR A 31 -7.33 20.99 3.83
N GLY A 32 -8.17 20.36 4.65
CA GLY A 32 -9.60 20.69 4.77
C GLY A 32 -10.56 19.70 4.08
N GLY A 33 -10.06 18.54 3.66
CA GLY A 33 -10.89 17.42 3.26
C GLY A 33 -11.49 16.67 4.46
N PRO A 34 -12.35 15.67 4.20
CA PRO A 34 -12.90 14.83 5.26
C PRO A 34 -11.83 14.05 6.02
N GLU A 35 -11.93 13.98 7.35
CA GLU A 35 -10.95 13.32 8.23
C GLU A 35 -10.72 11.84 7.87
N TYR A 36 -11.74 11.16 7.33
CA TYR A 36 -11.61 9.77 6.89
C TYR A 36 -10.62 9.59 5.72
N LEU A 37 -10.37 10.60 4.88
CA LEU A 37 -9.35 10.51 3.81
C LEU A 37 -7.94 10.37 4.40
N TRP A 38 -7.70 11.02 5.53
CA TRP A 38 -6.42 10.93 6.22
C TRP A 38 -6.17 9.52 6.73
N TRP A 39 -7.17 8.92 7.40
CA TRP A 39 -7.10 7.54 7.89
C TRP A 39 -6.95 6.51 6.75
N ILE A 40 -7.65 6.68 5.63
CA ILE A 40 -7.51 5.80 4.46
C ILE A 40 -6.11 5.93 3.85
N GLY A 41 -5.60 7.17 3.74
CA GLY A 41 -4.25 7.41 3.25
C GLY A 41 -3.18 6.80 4.16
N LEU A 42 -3.35 6.92 5.47
CA LEU A 42 -2.47 6.30 6.47
C LEU A 42 -2.52 4.77 6.38
N ALA A 43 -3.72 4.18 6.28
CA ALA A 43 -3.88 2.73 6.12
C ALA A 43 -3.23 2.24 4.81
N ALA A 44 -3.38 2.97 3.71
CA ALA A 44 -2.75 2.66 2.43
C ALA A 44 -1.22 2.76 2.49
N LEU A 45 -0.68 3.74 3.22
CA LEU A 45 0.76 3.88 3.48
C LEU A 45 1.29 2.70 4.28
N CYS A 46 0.64 2.37 5.40
CA CYS A 46 1.02 1.24 6.25
C CYS A 46 0.95 -0.09 5.49
N ALA A 47 -0.12 -0.32 4.74
CA ALA A 47 -0.26 -1.52 3.92
C ALA A 47 0.81 -1.55 2.81
N GLY A 48 0.95 -0.49 2.01
CA GLY A 48 1.95 -0.41 0.95
C GLY A 48 3.38 -0.60 1.42
N ALA A 49 3.72 -0.09 2.61
CA ALA A 49 5.03 -0.26 3.23
C ALA A 49 5.24 -1.64 3.88
N ALA A 50 4.18 -2.25 4.43
CA ALA A 50 4.26 -3.55 5.10
C ALA A 50 4.23 -4.73 4.10
N ILE A 51 3.58 -4.59 2.94
CA ILE A 51 3.49 -5.66 1.93
C ILE A 51 4.88 -6.17 1.48
N PRO A 52 5.87 -5.34 1.07
CA PRO A 52 7.20 -5.81 0.67
C PRO A 52 7.99 -6.57 1.76
N PRO A 53 8.11 -6.08 3.02
CA PRO A 53 8.83 -6.80 4.06
C PRO A 53 8.09 -8.07 4.52
N VAL A 54 6.75 -8.04 4.61
CA VAL A 54 5.94 -9.24 4.90
C VAL A 54 6.15 -10.27 3.80
N GLN A 55 6.10 -9.87 2.53
CA GLN A 55 6.39 -10.77 1.43
C GLN A 55 7.82 -11.35 1.53
N ARG A 56 8.81 -10.51 1.87
CA ARG A 56 10.18 -10.96 2.05
C ARG A 56 10.28 -11.97 3.20
N LEU A 57 9.61 -11.75 4.33
CA LEU A 57 9.63 -12.69 5.47
C LEU A 57 8.96 -14.02 5.15
N PHE A 58 7.76 -14.00 4.53
CA PHE A 58 6.98 -15.22 4.30
C PHE A 58 7.39 -15.99 3.03
N PHE A 59 7.92 -15.32 2.00
CA PHE A 59 8.31 -15.97 0.74
C PHE A 59 9.84 -16.09 0.55
N SER A 60 10.67 -15.50 1.42
CA SER A 60 12.12 -15.76 1.46
C SER A 60 12.43 -16.96 2.35
N THR A 61 11.83 -18.11 2.04
CA THR A 61 12.35 -19.42 2.48
C THR A 61 12.72 -20.20 1.24
N LYS A 62 13.88 -19.85 0.67
CA LYS A 62 14.81 -20.69 -0.10
C LYS A 62 16.04 -19.89 -0.46
#